data_AF-A0AAD8V6H5-F1
#
_entry.id   AF-A0AAD8V6H5-F1
#
_cell.length_a   1.000
_cell.length_b   1.000
_cell.length_c   1.000
_cell.angle_alpha   90.00
_cell.angle_beta   90.00
_cell.angle_gamma   90.00
#
_symmetry.space_group_name_H-M   'P 1'
#
loop_
_entity.id
_entity.type
_entity.pdbx_description
1 polymer ?
#
loop_
_entity_poly.entity_id
_entity_poly.type
_entity_poly.pdbx_seq_one_letter_code
_entity_poly.pdbx_strand_id
1 'polypeptide(L)'
;MFAKPRPKKSVLPTVSKKRKAVSAVEEVNFDFDARQDYLTGFHKRKLQRVKWAQEQAAKKAREEKIEMRKQLRVERQREVEDHVKAVSAILEEAQAANSDEDEEINAEDFEEWDGIEEAPKEQADVVDYEDEYIDEDRYTTVKVEAISVTRDGLEKLHHDSDEAEADSQDESKAEKRVDNDKATTTKARKEWPKKKKFRYETKLERSLGAKKAKAKKKAKFKKE
;
A
#
# COMPACT_ATOMS: atom_id res chain seq x y z
N MET A 1 -30.34 18.29 43.84
CA MET A 1 -30.65 17.32 42.76
C MET A 1 -30.15 15.95 43.17
N PHE A 2 -30.99 14.91 43.19
CA PHE A 2 -30.58 13.57 43.62
C PHE A 2 -29.84 12.82 42.50
N ALA A 3 -28.68 12.25 42.81
CA ALA A 3 -27.91 11.46 41.84
C ALA A 3 -28.64 10.14 41.54
N LYS A 4 -28.88 9.86 40.25
CA LYS A 4 -29.55 8.62 39.82
C LYS A 4 -28.69 7.40 40.23
N PRO A 5 -29.26 6.37 40.88
CA PRO A 5 -28.49 5.22 41.33
C PRO A 5 -27.94 4.42 40.12
N ARG A 6 -26.66 4.03 40.18
CA ARG A 6 -26.05 3.22 39.11
C ARG A 6 -26.75 1.86 39.00
N PRO A 7 -27.01 1.35 37.77
CA PRO A 7 -27.64 0.04 37.58
C PRO A 7 -26.76 -1.07 38.13
N LYS A 8 -27.31 -1.94 38.99
CA LYS A 8 -26.60 -3.04 39.66
C LYS A 8 -26.37 -4.28 38.77
N LYS A 9 -26.65 -4.20 37.47
CA LYS A 9 -26.50 -5.28 36.49
C LYS A 9 -25.75 -4.73 35.27
N SER A 10 -24.73 -5.43 34.79
CA SER A 10 -24.01 -5.04 33.58
C SER A 10 -24.91 -5.15 32.35
N VAL A 11 -24.90 -4.13 31.49
CA VAL A 11 -25.61 -4.15 30.20
C VAL A 11 -24.96 -5.15 29.22
N LEU A 12 -23.70 -5.55 29.48
CA LEU A 12 -23.03 -6.61 28.75
C LEU A 12 -23.66 -7.97 29.06
N PRO A 13 -23.89 -8.82 28.04
CA PRO A 13 -24.44 -10.16 28.25
C PRO A 13 -23.51 -10.98 29.14
N THR A 14 -24.07 -11.63 30.16
CA THR A 14 -23.30 -12.52 31.02
C THR A 14 -22.86 -13.74 30.23
N VAL A 15 -21.59 -13.80 29.84
CA VAL A 15 -21.00 -14.95 29.14
C VAL A 15 -21.26 -16.20 29.97
N SER A 16 -22.12 -17.09 29.47
CA SER A 16 -22.54 -18.28 30.19
C SER A 16 -21.32 -19.18 30.43
N LYS A 17 -20.96 -19.36 31.69
CA LYS A 17 -19.71 -20.02 32.12
C LYS A 17 -19.68 -21.54 31.91
N LYS A 18 -20.54 -22.05 31.02
CA LYS A 18 -20.66 -23.44 30.62
C LYS A 18 -20.55 -23.52 29.09
N ARG A 19 -19.31 -23.49 28.58
CA ARG A 19 -19.06 -24.00 27.22
C ARG A 19 -19.49 -25.47 27.24
N LYS A 20 -20.56 -25.82 26.53
CA LYS A 20 -20.87 -27.23 26.29
C LYS A 20 -19.72 -27.77 25.44
N ALA A 21 -18.86 -28.59 26.03
CA ALA A 21 -17.79 -29.28 25.33
C ALA A 21 -18.40 -30.45 24.56
N VAL A 22 -19.23 -30.14 23.55
CA VAL A 22 -19.57 -31.10 22.51
C VAL A 22 -18.33 -31.19 21.63
N SER A 23 -17.53 -32.24 21.83
CA SER A 23 -16.50 -32.61 20.88
C SER A 23 -17.23 -32.96 19.58
N ALA A 24 -17.17 -32.08 18.58
CA ALA A 24 -17.86 -32.22 17.29
C ALA A 24 -17.25 -33.33 16.39
N VAL A 25 -16.44 -34.21 16.97
CA VAL A 25 -15.74 -35.30 16.32
C VAL A 25 -16.10 -36.54 17.13
N GLU A 26 -16.85 -37.46 16.51
CA GLU A 26 -17.39 -38.67 17.15
C GLU A 26 -16.29 -39.71 17.38
N GLU A 27 -15.31 -39.78 16.48
CA GLU A 27 -14.19 -40.73 16.54
C GLU A 27 -12.84 -40.05 16.22
N VAL A 28 -11.80 -40.36 16.99
CA VAL A 28 -10.43 -39.84 16.79
C VAL A 28 -9.52 -40.98 16.32
N ASN A 29 -9.32 -41.07 15.02
CA ASN A 29 -8.36 -42.02 14.44
C ASN A 29 -6.91 -41.54 14.63
N PHE A 30 -6.09 -42.39 15.25
CA PHE A 30 -4.67 -42.14 15.48
C PHE A 30 -3.82 -42.82 14.40
N ASP A 31 -3.48 -42.06 13.35
CA ASP A 31 -2.48 -42.48 12.38
C ASP A 31 -1.07 -42.40 13.01
N PHE A 32 -0.40 -43.55 13.10
CA PHE A 32 0.95 -43.66 13.62
C PHE A 32 2.00 -43.07 12.68
N ASP A 33 1.78 -43.08 11.37
CA ASP A 33 2.73 -42.57 10.39
C ASP A 33 2.68 -41.05 10.37
N ALA A 34 1.49 -40.45 10.31
CA ALA A 34 1.32 -39.00 10.54
C ALA A 34 1.90 -38.55 11.90
N ARG A 35 1.84 -39.39 12.95
CA ARG A 35 2.48 -39.10 14.24
C ARG A 35 4.01 -39.15 14.15
N GLN A 36 4.60 -40.11 13.46
CA GLN A 36 6.06 -40.18 13.24
C GLN A 36 6.55 -38.99 12.40
N ASP A 37 5.83 -38.66 11.33
CA ASP A 37 6.14 -37.54 10.44
C ASP A 37 5.93 -36.17 11.16
N TYR A 38 4.96 -36.08 12.07
CA TYR A 38 4.85 -34.96 13.00
C TYR A 38 6.06 -34.90 13.93
N LEU A 39 6.40 -35.97 14.64
CA LEU A 39 7.51 -35.98 15.61
C LEU A 39 8.89 -35.70 14.98
N THR A 40 9.16 -36.21 13.77
CA THR A 40 10.46 -36.02 13.09
C THR A 40 10.48 -34.76 12.21
N GLY A 41 9.37 -34.43 11.53
CA GLY A 41 9.22 -33.33 10.58
C GLY A 41 9.12 -31.93 11.19
N PHE A 42 9.87 -31.60 12.25
CA PHE A 42 9.88 -30.25 12.85
C PHE A 42 10.20 -29.14 11.83
N HIS A 43 11.13 -29.39 10.91
CA HIS A 43 11.47 -28.44 9.85
C HIS A 43 10.32 -28.31 8.84
N LYS A 44 9.76 -29.43 8.34
CA LYS A 44 8.58 -29.46 7.47
C LYS A 44 7.43 -28.60 8.06
N ARG A 45 7.09 -28.83 9.34
CA ARG A 45 6.04 -28.07 10.07
C ARG A 45 6.39 -26.61 10.36
N LYS A 46 7.68 -26.25 10.44
CA LYS A 46 8.08 -24.83 10.54
C LYS A 46 7.85 -24.14 9.19
N LEU A 47 8.29 -24.75 8.10
CA LEU A 47 8.05 -24.23 6.74
C LEU A 47 6.55 -24.15 6.42
N GLN A 48 5.77 -25.18 6.72
CA GLN A 48 4.31 -25.17 6.54
C GLN A 48 3.64 -24.01 7.30
N ARG A 49 4.03 -23.74 8.55
CA ARG A 49 3.51 -22.60 9.32
C ARG A 49 3.90 -21.25 8.71
N VAL A 50 5.11 -21.12 8.17
CA VAL A 50 5.55 -19.90 7.47
C VAL A 50 4.76 -19.71 6.19
N LYS A 51 4.61 -20.76 5.37
CA LYS A 51 3.81 -20.75 4.13
C LYS A 51 2.34 -20.41 4.42
N TRP A 52 1.72 -21.08 5.39
CA TRP A 52 0.34 -20.79 5.79
C TRP A 52 0.18 -19.34 6.28
N ALA A 53 1.12 -18.80 7.05
CA ALA A 53 1.09 -17.39 7.44
C ALA A 53 1.21 -16.44 6.23
N GLN A 54 2.05 -16.77 5.25
CA GLN A 54 2.17 -16.02 3.99
C GLN A 54 0.89 -16.11 3.14
N GLU A 55 0.28 -17.30 3.03
CA GLU A 55 -0.98 -17.53 2.32
C GLU A 55 -2.15 -16.77 2.96
N GLN A 56 -2.26 -16.78 4.30
CA GLN A 56 -3.28 -16.02 5.02
C GLN A 56 -3.07 -14.50 4.86
N ALA A 57 -1.82 -14.02 4.89
CA ALA A 57 -1.52 -12.61 4.62
C ALA A 57 -1.86 -12.22 3.18
N ALA A 58 -1.50 -13.05 2.19
CA ALA A 58 -1.83 -12.83 0.79
C ALA A 58 -3.35 -12.89 0.51
N LYS A 59 -4.08 -13.76 1.21
CA LYS A 59 -5.55 -13.82 1.13
C LYS A 59 -6.18 -12.53 1.65
N LYS A 60 -5.78 -12.06 2.84
CA LYS A 60 -6.26 -10.80 3.41
C LYS A 60 -5.94 -9.59 2.53
N ALA A 61 -4.70 -9.47 2.05
CA ALA A 61 -4.32 -8.38 1.15
C ALA A 61 -5.13 -8.37 -0.17
N ARG A 62 -5.58 -9.54 -0.66
CA ARG A 62 -6.51 -9.62 -1.81
C ARG A 62 -7.92 -9.17 -1.43
N GLU A 63 -8.43 -9.62 -0.28
CA GLU A 63 -9.75 -9.23 0.26
C GLU A 63 -9.80 -7.71 0.48
N GLU A 64 -8.82 -7.14 1.19
CA GLU A 64 -8.63 -5.70 1.40
C GLU A 64 -8.58 -4.93 0.07
N LYS A 65 -7.82 -5.41 -0.93
CA LYS A 65 -7.75 -4.77 -2.26
C LYS A 65 -9.08 -4.81 -3.02
N ILE A 66 -9.90 -5.84 -2.81
CA ILE A 66 -11.25 -5.93 -3.40
C ILE A 66 -12.21 -4.98 -2.67
N GLU A 67 -12.13 -4.91 -1.35
CA GLU A 67 -12.94 -3.99 -0.52
C GLU A 67 -12.64 -2.53 -0.84
N MET A 68 -11.37 -2.13 -0.91
CA MET A 68 -10.96 -0.78 -1.32
C MET A 68 -11.47 -0.42 -2.72
N ARG A 69 -11.40 -1.35 -3.68
CA ARG A 69 -11.95 -1.16 -5.03
C ARG A 69 -13.48 -1.03 -5.03
N LYS A 70 -14.17 -1.72 -4.12
CA LYS A 70 -15.62 -1.62 -3.96
C LYS A 70 -16.01 -0.29 -3.32
N GLN A 71 -15.29 0.16 -2.29
CA GLN A 71 -15.45 1.47 -1.67
C GLN A 71 -15.30 2.59 -2.71
N LEU A 72 -14.19 2.60 -3.45
CA LEU A 72 -13.93 3.59 -4.51
C LEU A 72 -14.99 3.63 -5.62
N ARG A 73 -15.62 2.49 -5.94
CA ARG A 73 -16.76 2.44 -6.87
C ARG A 73 -18.03 3.04 -6.27
N VAL A 74 -18.31 2.77 -5.00
CA VAL A 74 -19.46 3.33 -4.28
C VAL A 74 -19.30 4.82 -4.02
N GLU A 75 -18.08 5.28 -3.74
CA GLU A 75 -17.72 6.69 -3.59
C GLU A 75 -18.00 7.46 -4.89
N ARG A 76 -17.42 7.02 -6.02
CA ARG A 76 -17.72 7.61 -7.34
C ARG A 76 -19.19 7.57 -7.72
N GLN A 77 -19.90 6.49 -7.41
CA GLN A 77 -21.33 6.42 -7.66
C GLN A 77 -22.09 7.48 -6.86
N ARG A 78 -21.74 7.68 -5.58
CA ARG A 78 -22.32 8.74 -4.75
C ARG A 78 -21.97 10.13 -5.24
N GLU A 79 -20.71 10.38 -5.61
CA GLU A 79 -20.26 11.64 -6.19
C GLU A 79 -21.09 12.00 -7.44
N VAL A 80 -21.34 11.04 -8.33
CA VAL A 80 -22.20 11.22 -9.51
C VAL A 80 -23.67 11.42 -9.12
N GLU A 81 -24.22 10.62 -8.21
CA GLU A 81 -25.60 10.78 -7.73
C GLU A 81 -25.84 12.14 -7.06
N ASP A 82 -24.88 12.63 -6.27
CA ASP A 82 -24.96 13.91 -5.58
C ASP A 82 -24.72 15.09 -6.54
N HIS A 83 -23.86 14.95 -7.54
CA HIS A 83 -23.71 15.92 -8.62
C HIS A 83 -24.98 16.02 -9.49
N VAL A 84 -25.61 14.89 -9.85
CA VAL A 84 -26.89 14.89 -10.58
C VAL A 84 -28.00 15.57 -9.78
N LYS A 85 -28.09 15.32 -8.46
CA LYS A 85 -29.02 16.02 -7.57
C LYS A 85 -28.74 17.52 -7.47
N ALA A 86 -27.48 17.92 -7.45
CA ALA A 86 -27.10 19.34 -7.41
C ALA A 86 -27.50 20.05 -8.72
N VAL A 87 -27.23 19.43 -9.87
CA VAL A 87 -27.64 19.97 -11.18
C VAL A 87 -29.17 19.98 -11.32
N SER A 88 -29.88 18.93 -10.89
CA SER A 88 -31.36 18.93 -10.95
C SER A 88 -31.96 20.00 -10.04
N ALA A 89 -31.40 20.23 -8.85
CA ALA A 89 -31.86 21.30 -7.96
C ALA A 89 -31.63 22.69 -8.57
N ILE A 90 -30.48 22.93 -9.22
CA ILE A 90 -30.21 24.19 -9.93
C ILE A 90 -31.17 24.38 -11.10
N LEU A 91 -31.48 23.32 -11.86
CA LEU A 91 -32.44 23.38 -12.97
C LEU A 91 -33.88 23.60 -12.47
N GLU A 92 -34.29 22.97 -11.37
CA GLU A 92 -35.59 23.21 -10.72
C GLU A 92 -35.69 24.64 -10.18
N GLU A 93 -34.62 25.19 -9.59
CA GLU A 93 -34.55 26.59 -9.12
C GLU A 93 -34.62 27.58 -10.30
N ALA A 94 -33.86 27.33 -11.37
CA ALA A 94 -33.90 28.16 -12.58
C ALA A 94 -35.27 28.08 -13.29
N GLN A 95 -35.89 26.90 -13.37
CA GLN A 95 -37.23 26.75 -13.93
C GLN A 95 -38.29 27.44 -13.06
N ALA A 96 -38.15 27.39 -11.73
CA ALA A 96 -39.04 28.12 -10.82
C ALA A 96 -38.86 29.65 -10.93
N ALA A 97 -37.66 30.14 -11.21
CA ALA A 97 -37.38 31.56 -11.45
C ALA A 97 -37.88 32.06 -12.81
N ASN A 98 -37.71 31.26 -13.87
CA ASN A 98 -38.16 31.60 -15.24
C ASN A 98 -39.67 31.42 -15.45
N SER A 99 -40.41 30.89 -14.47
CA SER A 99 -41.86 30.65 -14.56
C SER A 99 -42.72 31.94 -14.56
N ASP A 100 -42.11 33.13 -14.41
CA ASP A 100 -42.81 34.43 -14.38
C ASP A 100 -42.49 35.31 -15.61
N GLU A 101 -41.61 34.87 -16.53
CA GLU A 101 -41.14 35.69 -17.67
C GLU A 101 -41.00 34.83 -18.96
N ASP A 102 -42.14 34.55 -19.60
CA ASP A 102 -42.23 33.93 -20.94
C ASP A 102 -41.73 34.91 -22.04
N GLU A 103 -40.40 35.07 -22.18
CA GLU A 103 -39.80 35.62 -23.41
C GLU A 103 -39.46 34.49 -24.40
N GLU A 104 -40.08 34.53 -25.58
CA GLU A 104 -39.81 33.60 -26.69
C GLU A 104 -38.38 33.82 -27.23
N ILE A 105 -37.41 33.05 -26.73
CA ILE A 105 -36.04 33.05 -27.27
C ILE A 105 -36.06 32.47 -28.70
N ASN A 106 -35.93 33.36 -29.68
CA ASN A 106 -35.95 33.01 -31.10
C ASN A 106 -34.75 32.12 -31.48
N ALA A 107 -35.01 31.04 -32.23
CA ALA A 107 -34.04 29.97 -32.49
C ALA A 107 -32.98 30.30 -33.56
N GLU A 108 -32.78 31.58 -33.88
CA GLU A 108 -31.90 32.06 -34.95
C GLU A 108 -30.51 32.53 -34.45
N ASP A 109 -30.28 32.59 -33.13
CA ASP A 109 -29.04 33.10 -32.51
C ASP A 109 -28.10 31.99 -31.98
N PHE A 110 -28.31 30.73 -32.40
CA PHE A 110 -27.44 29.61 -32.03
C PHE A 110 -26.27 29.51 -33.03
N GLU A 111 -25.21 30.27 -32.79
CA GLU A 111 -23.95 30.15 -33.55
C GLU A 111 -23.47 28.68 -33.57
N GLU A 112 -23.41 28.10 -34.77
CA GLU A 112 -22.99 26.72 -34.98
C GLU A 112 -21.53 26.57 -34.55
N TRP A 113 -21.27 25.74 -33.54
CA TRP A 113 -19.94 25.53 -32.96
C TRP A 113 -18.98 25.04 -34.05
N ASP A 114 -18.17 25.95 -34.58
CA ASP A 114 -17.09 25.60 -35.49
C ASP A 114 -16.01 24.83 -34.72
N GLY A 115 -15.47 23.79 -35.36
CA GLY A 115 -14.60 22.82 -34.69
C GLY A 115 -13.35 23.47 -34.12
N ILE A 116 -12.78 22.88 -33.06
CA ILE A 116 -11.46 23.30 -32.55
C ILE A 116 -10.46 23.20 -33.71
N GLU A 117 -9.98 24.34 -34.21
CA GLU A 117 -8.98 24.40 -35.27
C GLU A 117 -7.73 23.63 -34.81
N GLU A 118 -7.43 22.52 -35.49
CA GLU A 118 -6.21 21.75 -35.22
C GLU A 118 -5.02 22.55 -35.73
N ALA A 119 -4.47 23.39 -34.85
CA ALA A 119 -3.26 24.15 -35.11
C ALA A 119 -2.16 23.25 -35.69
N PRO A 120 -1.37 23.73 -36.68
CA PRO A 120 -0.36 22.91 -37.32
C PRO A 120 0.58 22.33 -36.26
N LYS A 121 0.86 21.03 -36.39
CA LYS A 121 1.85 20.30 -35.58
C LYS A 121 3.25 20.75 -35.95
N GLU A 122 3.56 22.01 -35.67
CA GLU A 122 4.93 22.50 -35.58
C GLU A 122 5.65 21.64 -34.55
N GLN A 123 6.90 21.32 -34.86
CA GLN A 123 7.68 20.31 -34.17
C GLN A 123 7.93 20.78 -32.74
N ALA A 124 7.13 20.27 -31.80
CA ALA A 124 7.43 20.41 -30.39
C ALA A 124 8.76 19.71 -30.15
N ASP A 125 9.82 20.49 -29.90
CA ASP A 125 11.14 19.97 -29.56
C ASP A 125 10.97 18.94 -28.45
N VAL A 126 11.32 17.69 -28.74
CA VAL A 126 11.02 16.57 -27.86
C VAL A 126 12.08 16.48 -26.79
N VAL A 127 11.97 17.39 -25.82
CA VAL A 127 12.93 17.54 -24.71
C VAL A 127 12.74 16.40 -23.71
N ASP A 128 13.76 15.56 -23.58
CA ASP A 128 13.86 14.57 -22.49
C ASP A 128 13.88 15.28 -21.14
N TYR A 129 13.05 14.83 -20.20
CA TYR A 129 12.86 15.49 -18.90
C TYR A 129 13.28 14.59 -17.72
N GLU A 130 13.97 15.19 -16.76
CA GLU A 130 14.45 14.53 -15.54
C GLU A 130 13.79 15.14 -14.30
N ASP A 131 12.91 14.37 -13.65
CA ASP A 131 12.25 14.77 -12.41
C ASP A 131 12.96 14.16 -11.19
N GLU A 132 13.43 15.03 -10.28
CA GLU A 132 14.01 14.64 -8.99
C GLU A 132 12.91 14.41 -7.95
N TYR A 133 12.56 13.16 -7.66
CA TYR A 133 11.65 12.82 -6.57
C TYR A 133 12.41 12.62 -5.25
N ILE A 134 12.05 13.45 -4.26
CA ILE A 134 12.58 13.40 -2.89
C ILE A 134 11.51 12.83 -1.96
N ASP A 135 11.57 11.52 -1.70
CA ASP A 135 10.85 10.89 -0.60
C ASP A 135 11.69 11.01 0.69
N GLU A 136 11.06 11.11 1.86
CA GLU A 136 11.69 11.46 3.15
C GLU A 136 12.93 10.62 3.56
N ASP A 137 13.09 9.42 2.98
CA ASP A 137 14.21 8.49 3.21
C ASP A 137 14.88 7.98 1.89
N ARG A 138 14.46 8.47 0.71
CA ARG A 138 14.96 7.99 -0.60
C ARG A 138 14.96 9.08 -1.69
N TYR A 139 16.13 9.29 -2.29
CA TYR A 139 16.29 10.07 -3.52
C TYR A 139 16.22 9.12 -4.72
N THR A 140 15.28 9.36 -5.63
CA THR A 140 15.17 8.62 -6.90
C THR A 140 14.83 9.58 -8.03
N THR A 141 15.69 9.63 -9.05
CA THR A 141 15.50 10.41 -10.27
C THR A 141 14.73 9.58 -11.30
N VAL A 142 13.66 10.12 -11.87
CA VAL A 142 12.95 9.52 -13.01
C VAL A 142 13.31 10.32 -14.26
N LYS A 143 13.94 9.64 -15.23
CA LYS A 143 14.17 10.20 -16.57
C LYS A 143 13.07 9.71 -17.49
N VAL A 144 12.46 10.60 -18.26
CA VAL A 144 11.55 10.23 -19.34
C VAL A 144 12.21 10.61 -20.66
N GLU A 145 12.59 9.58 -21.40
CA GLU A 145 13.20 9.68 -22.73
C GLU A 145 12.13 9.49 -23.82
N ALA A 146 12.26 10.18 -24.94
CA ALA A 146 11.36 10.03 -26.07
C ALA A 146 11.72 8.82 -26.96
N ILE A 147 10.75 7.93 -27.14
CA ILE A 147 10.93 6.67 -27.87
C ILE A 147 9.84 6.51 -28.93
N SER A 148 10.25 6.27 -30.17
CA SER A 148 9.35 5.87 -31.25
C SER A 148 9.00 4.38 -31.15
N VAL A 149 7.77 4.03 -31.53
CA VAL A 149 7.30 2.63 -31.54
C VAL A 149 7.12 2.20 -32.99
N THR A 150 8.10 1.49 -33.52
CA THR A 150 8.06 0.94 -34.88
C THR A 150 7.69 -0.55 -34.84
N ARG A 151 7.51 -1.17 -36.02
CA ARG A 151 7.16 -2.59 -36.12
C ARG A 151 8.26 -3.52 -35.56
N ASP A 152 9.51 -3.07 -35.58
CA ASP A 152 10.68 -3.85 -35.16
C ASP A 152 11.12 -3.55 -33.72
N GLY A 153 10.59 -2.50 -33.06
CA GLY A 153 10.85 -2.27 -31.64
C GLY A 153 10.51 -0.88 -31.10
N LEU A 154 11.08 -0.59 -29.93
CA LEU A 154 11.13 0.74 -29.32
C LEU A 154 12.49 1.36 -29.66
N GLU A 155 12.52 2.46 -30.42
CA GLU A 155 13.73 3.12 -30.91
C GLU A 155 13.78 4.57 -30.40
N LYS A 156 14.84 4.93 -29.67
CA LYS A 156 14.97 6.27 -29.06
C LYS A 156 15.11 7.32 -30.16
N LEU A 157 14.34 8.41 -30.05
CA LEU A 157 14.31 9.47 -31.07
C LEU A 157 15.50 10.44 -30.96
N HIS A 158 16.00 10.69 -29.74
CA HIS A 158 17.23 11.44 -29.51
C HIS A 158 18.39 10.46 -29.32
N HIS A 159 19.16 10.24 -30.39
CA HIS A 159 20.52 9.73 -30.30
C HIS A 159 21.44 10.89 -30.68
N ASP A 160 21.89 11.65 -29.68
CA ASP A 160 22.86 12.72 -29.89
C ASP A 160 24.10 12.13 -30.56
N SER A 161 24.45 12.70 -31.72
CA SER A 161 25.45 12.15 -32.63
C SER A 161 26.88 12.42 -32.17
N ASP A 162 27.26 11.88 -31.01
CA ASP A 162 28.59 12.03 -30.41
C ASP A 162 29.06 10.83 -29.54
N GLU A 163 28.63 9.59 -29.86
CA GLU A 163 29.35 8.39 -29.39
C GLU A 163 29.37 7.31 -30.49
N ALA A 164 30.44 7.29 -31.28
CA ALA A 164 30.61 6.37 -32.39
C ALA A 164 30.96 4.94 -31.96
N GLU A 165 30.37 3.96 -32.65
CA GLU A 165 30.84 2.56 -32.77
C GLU A 165 30.97 1.73 -31.48
N ALA A 166 29.97 0.87 -31.21
CA ALA A 166 30.19 -0.57 -30.98
C ALA A 166 28.87 -1.32 -30.69
N ASP A 167 28.27 -1.94 -31.72
CA ASP A 167 27.43 -3.12 -31.52
C ASP A 167 28.20 -4.41 -31.89
N SER A 168 27.98 -5.45 -31.10
CA SER A 168 28.38 -6.85 -31.34
C SER A 168 29.89 -7.14 -31.53
N GLN A 169 30.50 -7.81 -30.54
CA GLN A 169 30.69 -9.26 -30.66
C GLN A 169 31.16 -9.92 -29.35
N ASP A 170 30.65 -11.12 -29.15
CA ASP A 170 31.00 -12.05 -28.09
C ASP A 170 32.27 -12.87 -28.46
N GLU A 171 32.78 -13.60 -27.47
CA GLU A 171 33.73 -14.71 -27.55
C GLU A 171 35.26 -14.49 -27.51
N SER A 172 35.85 -15.26 -26.58
CA SER A 172 37.23 -15.76 -26.54
C SER A 172 38.42 -14.80 -26.29
N LYS A 173 38.89 -14.74 -25.03
CA LYS A 173 40.33 -14.93 -24.78
C LYS A 173 40.69 -15.51 -23.41
N ALA A 174 41.45 -16.61 -23.46
CA ALA A 174 42.06 -17.24 -22.30
C ALA A 174 43.43 -16.63 -21.94
N GLU A 175 43.74 -16.63 -20.65
CA GLU A 175 45.07 -16.67 -20.00
C GLU A 175 46.19 -15.68 -20.38
N LYS A 176 46.48 -14.75 -19.45
CA LYS A 176 47.73 -14.68 -18.62
C LYS A 176 47.64 -13.50 -17.64
N ARG A 177 47.71 -13.68 -16.30
CA ARG A 177 48.94 -13.60 -15.47
C ARG A 177 49.93 -12.53 -15.99
N VAL A 178 50.15 -11.38 -15.33
CA VAL A 178 51.06 -11.13 -14.18
C VAL A 178 51.02 -9.58 -13.96
N ASP A 179 51.00 -8.95 -12.78
CA ASP A 179 51.04 -9.41 -11.37
C ASP A 179 50.24 -8.46 -10.41
N ASN A 180 50.47 -8.65 -9.12
CA ASN A 180 50.18 -7.86 -7.91
C ASN A 180 50.46 -6.34 -7.95
N ASP A 181 49.50 -5.53 -7.48
CA ASP A 181 49.84 -4.39 -6.64
C ASP A 181 48.82 -4.12 -5.52
N LYS A 182 49.32 -3.72 -4.33
CA LYS A 182 48.54 -3.67 -3.08
C LYS A 182 47.74 -2.38 -2.92
N ALA A 183 46.44 -2.41 -3.26
CA ALA A 183 45.47 -1.46 -2.72
C ALA A 183 44.68 -2.10 -1.55
N THR A 184 45.17 -1.94 -0.32
CA THR A 184 44.48 -2.46 0.88
C THR A 184 43.27 -1.61 1.27
N THR A 185 42.22 -1.61 0.44
CA THR A 185 40.90 -1.13 0.88
C THR A 185 40.29 -2.18 1.80
N THR A 186 40.59 -2.09 3.10
CA THR A 186 39.93 -2.88 4.13
C THR A 186 38.43 -2.57 4.10
N LYS A 187 37.64 -3.41 3.42
CA LYS A 187 36.18 -3.32 3.41
C LYS A 187 35.71 -3.30 4.86
N ALA A 188 35.27 -2.14 5.33
CA ALA A 188 34.89 -1.93 6.72
C ALA A 188 33.77 -2.93 7.07
N ARG A 189 34.09 -3.92 7.90
CA ARG A 189 33.12 -4.96 8.28
C ARG A 189 31.99 -4.25 9.00
N LYS A 190 30.79 -4.27 8.42
CA LYS A 190 29.58 -3.65 8.97
C LYS A 190 29.45 -4.06 10.43
N GLU A 191 29.60 -3.14 11.37
CA GLU A 191 29.55 -3.47 12.79
C GLU A 191 28.09 -3.69 13.20
N TRP A 192 27.71 -4.96 13.42
CA TRP A 192 26.37 -5.26 13.93
C TRP A 192 26.31 -4.84 15.41
N PRO A 193 25.25 -4.12 15.84
CA PRO A 193 25.16 -3.63 17.21
C PRO A 193 25.25 -4.79 18.20
N LYS A 194 26.28 -4.78 19.04
CA LYS A 194 26.55 -5.84 20.02
C LYS A 194 25.29 -6.05 20.87
N LYS A 195 24.77 -7.29 20.89
CA LYS A 195 23.56 -7.66 21.66
C LYS A 195 23.73 -7.16 23.10
N LYS A 196 22.89 -6.20 23.51
CA LYS A 196 22.95 -5.62 24.86
C LYS A 196 22.85 -6.77 25.87
N LYS A 197 23.90 -6.98 26.66
CA LYS A 197 23.91 -8.00 27.72
C LYS A 197 22.75 -7.67 28.65
N PHE A 198 21.78 -8.56 28.75
CA PHE A 198 20.69 -8.40 29.71
C PHE A 198 21.33 -8.37 31.11
N ARG A 199 21.23 -7.23 31.78
CA ARG A 199 21.47 -7.14 33.21
C ARG A 199 20.11 -7.06 33.86
N TYR A 200 19.90 -7.84 34.91
CA TYR A 200 18.69 -7.73 35.70
C TYR A 200 18.64 -6.34 36.31
N GLU A 201 17.52 -5.65 36.11
CA GLU A 201 17.21 -4.43 36.85
C GLU A 201 17.41 -4.69 38.35
N THR A 202 18.11 -3.76 39.00
CA THR A 202 18.26 -3.76 40.45
C THR A 202 16.88 -3.71 41.11
N LYS A 203 16.80 -4.13 42.38
CA LYS A 203 15.53 -4.16 43.14
C LYS A 203 14.85 -2.77 43.20
N LEU A 204 15.64 -1.70 43.17
CA LEU A 204 15.16 -0.32 43.14
C LEU A 204 14.58 0.06 41.77
N GLU A 205 15.30 -0.18 40.68
CA GLU A 205 14.84 0.09 39.31
C GLU A 205 13.54 -0.67 39.01
N ARG A 206 13.47 -1.96 39.35
CA ARG A 206 12.26 -2.79 39.20
C ARG A 206 11.06 -2.23 39.97
N SER A 207 11.29 -1.70 41.17
CA SER A 207 10.27 -1.06 41.99
C SER A 207 9.77 0.25 41.36
N LEU A 208 10.68 1.08 40.83
CA LEU A 208 10.33 2.31 40.11
C LEU A 208 9.60 2.01 38.80
N GLY A 209 10.04 1.00 38.04
CA GLY A 209 9.36 0.51 36.84
C GLY A 209 7.94 0.03 37.12
N ALA A 210 7.75 -0.78 38.17
CA ALA A 210 6.43 -1.23 38.61
C ALA A 210 5.52 -0.06 39.05
N LYS A 211 6.05 0.94 39.77
CA LYS A 211 5.31 2.16 40.13
C LYS A 211 4.90 2.95 38.87
N LYS A 212 5.82 3.19 37.93
CA LYS A 212 5.56 3.87 36.65
C LYS A 212 4.50 3.13 35.81
N ALA A 213 4.58 1.79 35.72
CA ALA A 213 3.61 0.98 34.99
C ALA A 213 2.20 1.04 35.63
N LYS A 214 2.11 0.98 36.96
CA LYS A 214 0.83 1.16 37.69
C LYS A 214 0.25 2.56 37.48
N ALA A 215 1.08 3.61 37.50
CA ALA A 215 0.65 4.97 37.21
C ALA A 215 0.11 5.11 35.79
N LYS A 216 0.83 4.60 34.77
CA LYS A 216 0.37 4.61 33.37
C LYS A 216 -0.96 3.86 33.18
N LYS A 217 -1.14 2.70 33.84
CA LYS A 217 -2.43 1.95 33.80
C LYS A 217 -3.57 2.75 34.43
N LYS A 218 -3.35 3.39 35.60
CA LYS A 218 -4.34 4.26 36.25
C LYS A 218 -4.68 5.50 35.42
N ALA A 219 -3.70 6.08 34.71
CA ALA A 219 -3.92 7.24 33.85
C ALA A 219 -4.75 6.87 32.61
N LYS A 220 -4.47 5.73 31.97
CA LYS A 220 -5.29 5.23 30.85
C LYS A 220 -6.74 4.99 31.28
N PHE A 221 -6.97 4.33 32.42
CA PHE A 221 -8.31 4.08 32.98
C PHE A 221 -9.01 5.33 33.55
N LYS A 222 -8.38 6.51 33.50
CA LYS A 222 -8.98 7.80 33.88
C LYS A 222 -9.30 8.70 32.69
N LYS A 223 -9.01 8.24 31.45
CA LYS A 223 -9.22 8.98 30.20
C LYS A 223 -10.39 8.42 29.38
N GLU A 224 -11.14 7.49 29.98
CA GLU A 224 -12.47 6.98 29.61
C GLU A 224 -13.43 7.30 30.78
#